data_AF-A0A1F8DX64-F1
#
_entry.id   AF-A0A1F8DX64-F1
#
_cell.length_a   1.000
_cell.length_b   1.000
_cell.length_c   1.000
_cell.angle_alpha   90.00
_cell.angle_beta   90.00
_cell.angle_gamma   90.00
#
_symmetry.space_group_name_H-M   'P 1'
#
loop_
_entity.id
_entity.type
_entity.pdbx_description
1 polymer ?
#
loop_
_entity_poly.entity_id
_entity_poly.type
_entity_poly.pdbx_seq_one_letter_code
_entity_poly.pdbx_strand_id
1 'polypeptide(L)' 'MMTKQCFFCSQNLKTIDYKEVDLLKRFISGQAKIIDPRHTGTCAKHQRMIASAVKRSRFMALLPFVKR' A
#
# COMPACT_ATOMS: atom_id res chain seq x y z
N MET A 1 -5.79 22.32 -1.40
CA MET A 1 -5.06 21.04 -1.25
C MET A 1 -5.66 20.37 -0.02
N MET A 2 -6.71 19.55 -0.18
CA MET A 2 -7.39 18.94 0.97
C MET A 2 -6.44 17.95 1.65
N THR A 3 -5.97 18.32 2.83
CA THR A 3 -5.25 17.46 3.78
C THR A 3 -6.20 16.39 4.30
N LYS A 4 -6.62 15.47 3.42
CA LYS A 4 -7.32 14.26 3.86
C LYS A 4 -6.36 13.51 4.77
N GLN A 5 -6.77 13.36 6.02
CA GLN A 5 -6.00 12.64 7.02
C GLN A 5 -5.72 11.23 6.51
N CYS A 6 -4.44 10.83 6.54
CA CYS A 6 -4.02 9.52 6.05
C CYS A 6 -4.83 8.42 6.75
N PHE A 7 -5.42 7.50 5.98
CA PHE A 7 -6.21 6.37 6.49
C PHE A 7 -5.50 5.64 7.65
N PHE A 8 -4.21 5.37 7.49
CA PHE A 8 -3.40 4.69 8.51
C PHE A 8 -3.11 5.55 9.74
N CYS A 9 -2.99 6.87 9.59
CA CYS A 9 -2.85 7.78 10.73
C CYS A 9 -4.14 7.82 11.55
N SER A 10 -5.30 7.90 10.89
CA SER A 10 -6.60 7.94 11.58
C SER A 10 -6.92 6.63 12.31
N GLN A 11 -6.46 5.48 11.82
CA GLN A 11 -6.61 4.19 12.49
C GLN A 11 -5.47 3.86 13.47
N ASN A 12 -4.53 4.79 13.71
CA ASN A 12 -3.37 4.60 14.57
C ASN A 12 -2.55 3.34 14.24
N LEU A 13 -2.54 2.93 12.96
CA LEU A 13 -1.82 1.76 12.48
C LEU A 13 -0.32 2.08 12.42
N LYS A 14 0.43 1.46 13.35
CA LYS A 14 1.88 1.65 13.49
C LYS A 14 2.69 0.82 12.52
N THR A 15 2.20 -0.35 12.11
CA THR A 15 2.89 -1.31 11.25
C THR A 15 1.97 -1.82 10.14
N ILE A 16 2.55 -2.09 8.96
CA ILE A 16 1.84 -2.65 7.80
C ILE A 16 2.55 -3.95 7.45
N ASP A 17 1.89 -5.06 7.71
CA ASP A 17 2.43 -6.40 7.44
C ASP A 17 2.27 -6.79 5.98
N TYR A 18 3.25 -7.52 5.46
CA TYR A 18 3.23 -7.98 4.07
C TYR A 18 2.24 -9.14 3.85
N LYS A 19 1.75 -9.75 4.94
CA LYS A 19 0.80 -10.87 4.94
C LYS A 19 -0.64 -10.41 4.75
N GLU A 20 -0.92 -9.12 5.01
CA GLU A 20 -2.24 -8.52 4.85
C GLU A 20 -2.54 -8.20 3.38
N VAL A 21 -2.68 -9.25 2.57
CA VAL A 21 -2.81 -9.14 1.11
C VAL A 21 -4.02 -8.30 0.72
N ASP A 22 -5.15 -8.44 1.42
CA ASP A 22 -6.38 -7.71 1.08
C ASP A 22 -6.30 -6.22 1.36
N LEU A 23 -5.53 -5.82 2.38
CA LEU A 23 -5.18 -4.43 2.62
C LEU A 23 -4.26 -3.92 1.50
N LEU A 24 -3.19 -4.66 1.19
CA LEU A 24 -2.20 -4.26 0.19
C LEU A 24 -2.78 -4.15 -1.22
N LYS A 25 -3.74 -5.02 -1.60
CA LYS A 25 -4.45 -4.96 -2.89
C LYS A 25 -5.10 -3.60 -3.14
N ARG A 26 -5.56 -2.89 -2.10
CA ARG A 26 -6.18 -1.55 -2.23
C ARG A 26 -5.18 -0.48 -2.66
N PHE A 27 -3.88 -0.70 -2.45
CA PHE A 27 -2.80 0.23 -2.79
C PHE A 27 -2.06 -0.17 -4.07
N ILE A 28 -2.63 -1.11 -4.83
CA ILE A 28 -2.08 -1.62 -6.07
C ILE A 28 -3.12 -1.43 -7.18
N SER A 29 -2.68 -0.99 -8.35
CA SER A 29 -3.55 -0.78 -9.51
C SER A 29 -3.96 -2.10 -10.15
N GLY A 30 -4.91 -2.05 -11.09
CA GLY A 30 -5.32 -3.23 -11.86
C GLY A 30 -4.17 -3.93 -12.59
N GLN A 31 -3.11 -3.20 -12.96
CA GLN A 31 -1.89 -3.73 -13.59
C GLN A 31 -0.86 -4.26 -12.58
N ALA A 32 -1.24 -4.42 -11.32
CA ALA A 32 -0.37 -4.78 -10.22
C ALA A 32 0.72 -3.73 -9.88
N LYS A 33 0.62 -2.47 -10.30
CA LYS A 33 1.60 -1.40 -9.95
C LYS A 33 1.23 -0.71 -8.63
N ILE A 34 2.21 -0.26 -7.84
CA ILE A 34 1.92 0.49 -6.61
C ILE A 34 1.31 1.85 -7.01
N ILE A 35 0.19 2.21 -6.40
CA ILE A 35 -0.53 3.47 -6.69
C ILE A 35 0.20 4.65 -6.05
N ASP A 36 0.21 5.80 -6.75
CA ASP A 36 0.79 7.04 -6.24
C ASP A 36 0.03 7.58 -5.00
N PRO A 37 0.73 8.13 -4.00
CA PRO A 37 0.13 8.73 -2.80
C PRO A 37 -0.99 9.74 -3.06
N ARG A 38 -0.94 10.46 -4.17
CA ARG A 38 -1.94 11.47 -4.55
C ARG A 38 -3.32 10.85 -4.75
N HIS A 39 -3.38 9.60 -5.17
CA HIS A 39 -4.64 8.87 -5.38
C HIS A 39 -5.07 8.09 -4.13
N THR A 40 -4.12 7.57 -3.35
CA THR A 40 -4.42 6.78 -2.14
C THR A 40 -4.67 7.64 -0.91
N GLY A 41 -4.23 8.91 -0.90
CA GLY A 41 -4.34 9.79 0.26
C GLY A 41 -3.47 9.37 1.45
N THR A 42 -2.41 8.57 1.20
CA THR A 42 -1.50 8.08 2.24
C THR A 42 -0.39 9.10 2.51
N CYS A 43 0.03 9.23 3.78
CA CYS A 43 1.18 10.07 4.11
C CYS A 43 2.49 9.42 3.61
N ALA A 44 3.54 10.23 3.44
CA ALA A 44 4.83 9.73 2.93
C ALA A 44 5.43 8.59 3.77
N LYS A 45 5.24 8.62 5.10
CA LYS A 45 5.72 7.57 6.00
C LYS A 45 5.02 6.24 5.72
N HIS A 46 3.68 6.24 5.73
CA HIS A 46 2.90 5.02 5.47
C HIS A 46 3.07 4.54 4.03
N GLN A 47 3.23 5.43 3.05
CA GLN A 47 3.52 5.00 1.68
C GLN A 47 4.83 4.18 1.58
N ARG A 48 5.90 4.62 2.25
CA ARG A 48 7.17 3.86 2.27
C ARG A 48 6.97 2.48 2.90
N MET A 49 6.18 2.40 3.97
CA MET A 49 5.84 1.13 4.63
C MET A 49 5.05 0.20 3.71
N ILE A 50 4.03 0.73 3.03
CA ILE A 50 3.25 -0.02 2.03
C ILE A 50 4.15 -0.53 0.92
N ALA A 51 5.02 0.32 0.36
CA ALA A 51 5.93 -0.08 -0.70
C ALA A 51 6.85 -1.24 -0.28
N SER A 52 7.41 -1.18 0.93
CA SER A 52 8.21 -2.28 1.49
C SER A 52 7.38 -3.54 1.76
N ALA A 53 6.15 -3.41 2.24
CA ALA A 53 5.24 -4.53 2.46
C ALA A 53 4.85 -5.20 1.12
N VAL A 54 4.46 -4.42 0.11
CA VAL A 54 4.13 -4.93 -1.24
C VAL A 54 5.33 -5.64 -1.87
N LYS A 55 6.54 -5.07 -1.78
CA LYS A 55 7.76 -5.73 -2.30
C LYS A 55 8.02 -7.08 -1.64
N ARG A 56 7.90 -7.18 -0.31
CA ARG A 56 8.03 -8.44 0.44
C ARG A 56 6.93 -9.44 0.05
N SER A 57 5.70 -8.97 -0.03
CA SER A 57 4.53 -9.79 -0.39
C SER A 57 4.67 -10.39 -1.80
N ARG A 58 5.22 -9.61 -2.76
CA ARG A 58 5.55 -10.11 -4.10
C ARG A 58 6.66 -11.16 -4.11
N PHE A 59 7.70 -10.98 -3.28
CA PHE A 59 8.76 -11.97 -3.14
C PHE A 59 8.23 -13.30 -2.58
N MET A 60 7.21 -13.25 -1.73
CA MET A 60 6.54 -14.43 -1.17
C MET A 60 5.39 -14.96 -2.04
N ALA A 61 5.29 -14.51 -3.29
CA ALA A 61 4.26 -14.90 -4.26
C ALA A 61 2.80 -14.64 -3.81
N LEU A 62 2.58 -13.78 -2.80
CA LEU A 62 1.25 -13.38 -2.33
C LEU A 62 0.60 -12.33 -3.24
N LEU A 63 1.43 -11.53 -3.92
CA LEU A 63 1.00 -10.50 -4.86
C LEU A 63 1.76 -10.61 -6.19
N PRO A 64 1.09 -10.37 -7.33
CA PRO A 64 1.76 -10.38 -8.62
C PRO A 64 2.65 -9.14 -8.82
N PHE A 65 3.71 -9.30 -9.63
CA PHE A 65 4.53 -8.18 -10.10
C PHE A 65 3.85 -7.41 -11.25
N VAL A 66 3.18 -8.15 -12.13
CA VAL A 66 2.46 -7.64 -13.30
C VAL A 66 1.20 -8.47 -13.45
N LYS A 67 0.08 -7.82 -13.78
CA LYS A 67 -1.16 -8.49 -14.19
C LYS A 67 -1.42 -8.15 -15.65
N ARG A 68 -1.67 -9.19 -16.46
CA ARG A 68 -2.00 -9.07 -17.89
C ARG A 68 -3.45 -8.63 -18.08
#